data_AF-A0A059AGM7-F1
#
_entry.id   AF-A0A059AGM7-F1
#
_cell.length_a   1.000
_cell.length_b   1.000
_cell.length_c   1.000
_cell.angle_alpha   90.00
_cell.angle_beta   90.00
_cell.angle_gamma   90.00
#
_symmetry.space_group_name_H-M   'P 1'
#
loop_
_entity.id
_entity.type
_entity.pdbx_description
1 polymer ?
#
loop_
_entity_poly.entity_id
_entity_poly.type
_entity_poly.pdbx_seq_one_letter_code
_entity_poly.pdbx_strand_id
1 'polypeptide(L)'
;MEPPRGVLTSLWNFICFLPYFNGLLLLGAIKEIGYLPVHAFWTCYSVFRAKQLGPILKLILFICIPAPLIVWPVVAIAGSFLGGAAYGFFSPIFATFEAIGEGKTNKFFHCFHDGTWSTIQRSFTIVRDFRDCCFYSYFSIMDDLRLQEPPERKYYEI
;
A
#
# COMPACT_ATOMS: atom_id res chain seq x y z
N MET A 1 10.10 -33.16 31.00
CA MET A 1 9.42 -31.85 30.98
C MET A 1 10.34 -30.88 30.28
N GLU A 2 10.07 -30.52 29.03
CA GLU A 2 10.86 -29.51 28.31
C GLU A 2 10.51 -28.11 28.83
N PRO A 3 11.47 -27.19 28.95
CA PRO A 3 11.23 -25.85 29.47
C PRO A 3 10.33 -25.06 28.49
N PRO A 4 9.61 -24.02 28.95
CA PRO A 4 8.70 -23.26 28.09
C PRO A 4 9.52 -22.40 27.11
N ARG A 5 9.95 -22.99 26.00
CA ARG A 5 10.67 -22.34 24.91
C ARG A 5 9.77 -21.46 24.03
N GLY A 6 8.54 -21.16 24.43
CA GLY A 6 7.55 -20.48 23.59
C GLY A 6 7.82 -18.98 23.40
N VAL A 7 8.07 -18.24 24.48
CA VAL A 7 8.10 -16.76 24.44
C VAL A 7 9.45 -16.23 23.95
N LEU A 8 10.57 -16.80 24.41
CA LEU A 8 11.92 -16.39 23.99
C LEU A 8 12.18 -16.69 22.51
N THR A 9 11.70 -17.82 22.00
CA THR A 9 11.78 -18.14 20.57
C THR A 9 10.84 -17.26 19.75
N SER A 10 9.65 -16.95 20.25
CA SER A 10 8.75 -15.96 19.61
C SER A 10 9.36 -14.56 19.56
N LEU A 11 10.03 -14.12 20.63
CA LEU A 11 10.75 -12.85 20.69
C LEU A 11 11.93 -12.83 19.71
N TRP A 12 12.70 -13.91 19.66
CA TRP A 12 13.82 -14.04 18.72
C TRP A 12 13.35 -13.97 17.26
N ASN A 13 12.25 -14.65 16.93
CA ASN A 13 11.65 -14.62 15.59
C ASN A 13 11.12 -13.22 15.24
N PHE A 14 10.52 -12.51 16.20
CA PHE A 14 10.10 -11.12 16.01
C PHE A 14 11.30 -10.20 15.71
N ILE A 15 12.42 -10.39 16.41
CA ILE A 15 13.66 -9.65 16.15
C ILE A 15 14.19 -9.95 14.73
N CYS A 16 14.15 -11.20 14.28
CA CYS A 16 14.54 -11.58 12.92
C CYS A 16 13.57 -11.04 11.85
N PHE A 17 12.30 -10.78 12.17
CA PHE A 17 11.31 -10.19 11.27
C PHE A 17 11.50 -8.68 11.07
N LEU A 18 11.92 -7.96 12.12
CA LEU A 18 12.11 -6.51 12.10
C LEU A 18 12.92 -5.97 10.90
N PRO A 19 14.07 -6.54 10.48
CA PRO A 19 14.79 -6.03 9.32
C PRO A 19 13.98 -6.12 8.02
N TYR A 20 13.19 -7.18 7.82
CA TYR A 20 12.33 -7.33 6.65
C TYR A 20 11.15 -6.34 6.67
N PHE A 21 10.54 -6.15 7.85
CA PHE A 21 9.46 -5.19 8.06
C PHE A 21 9.93 -3.74 7.81
N ASN A 22 11.07 -3.37 8.40
CA ASN A 22 11.66 -2.05 8.19
C ASN A 22 12.08 -1.85 6.72
N GLY A 23 12.63 -2.88 6.07
CA GLY A 23 12.95 -2.83 4.64
C GLY A 23 11.72 -2.59 3.76
N LEU A 24 10.61 -3.29 4.02
CA LEU A 24 9.32 -3.07 3.37
C LEU A 24 8.78 -1.66 3.60
N LEU A 25 8.83 -1.17 4.83
CA LEU A 25 8.36 0.17 5.19
C LEU A 25 9.17 1.25 4.45
N LEU A 26 10.49 1.11 4.40
CA LEU A 26 11.39 2.02 3.69
C LEU A 26 11.14 1.98 2.17
N LEU A 27 11.02 0.79 1.57
CA LEU A 27 10.72 0.65 0.15
C LEU A 27 9.36 1.25 -0.22
N GLY A 28 8.36 1.08 0.65
CA GLY A 28 7.05 1.71 0.52
C GLY A 28 7.15 3.24 0.52
N ALA A 29 7.83 3.80 1.51
CA ALA A 29 8.01 5.25 1.66
C ALA A 29 8.78 5.87 0.49
N ILE A 30 9.88 5.25 0.03
CA ILE A 30 10.65 5.72 -1.13
C ILE A 30 9.78 5.77 -2.38
N LYS A 31 9.00 4.72 -2.62
CA LYS A 31 8.11 4.66 -3.78
C LYS A 31 7.02 5.71 -3.72
N GLU A 32 6.45 5.94 -2.54
CA GLU A 32 5.42 6.95 -2.32
C GLU A 32 5.94 8.37 -2.55
N ILE A 33 7.13 8.69 -2.01
CA ILE A 33 7.77 10.00 -2.21
C ILE A 33 8.06 10.28 -3.68
N GLY A 34 8.54 9.29 -4.45
CA GLY A 34 8.81 9.48 -5.88
C GLY A 34 7.55 9.67 -6.72
N TYR A 35 6.44 9.08 -6.27
CA TYR A 35 5.20 9.03 -7.03
C TYR A 35 4.27 10.24 -6.77
N LEU A 36 4.29 10.76 -5.54
CA LEU A 36 3.56 11.94 -5.10
C LEU A 36 3.76 13.17 -6.02
N PRO A 37 4.98 13.59 -6.40
CA PRO A 37 5.18 14.78 -7.25
C PRO A 37 4.71 14.57 -8.68
N VAL A 38 4.83 13.34 -9.22
CA VAL A 38 4.32 13.01 -10.56
C VAL A 38 2.80 13.14 -10.58
N HIS A 39 2.13 12.65 -9.54
CA HIS A 39 0.67 12.78 -9.42
C HIS A 39 0.23 14.21 -9.20
N ALA A 40 0.88 14.95 -8.31
CA ALA A 40 0.60 16.36 -8.10
C ALA A 40 0.76 17.15 -9.40
N PHE A 41 1.85 16.93 -10.14
CA PHE A 41 2.10 17.60 -11.42
C PHE A 41 1.02 17.26 -12.47
N TRP A 42 0.71 15.97 -12.66
CA TRP A 42 -0.31 15.55 -13.63
C TRP A 42 -1.70 16.07 -13.26
N THR A 43 -2.04 16.07 -11.97
CA THR A 43 -3.30 16.64 -11.45
C THR A 43 -3.40 18.12 -11.79
N CYS A 44 -2.39 18.91 -11.38
CA CYS A 44 -2.36 20.35 -11.61
C CYS A 44 -2.43 20.68 -13.10
N TYR A 45 -1.68 19.93 -13.92
CA TYR A 45 -1.68 20.09 -15.36
C TYR A 45 -3.07 19.84 -15.96
N SER A 46 -3.73 18.75 -15.59
CA SER A 46 -5.03 18.40 -16.16
C SER A 46 -6.13 19.35 -15.72
N VAL A 47 -6.19 19.73 -14.43
CA VAL A 47 -7.16 20.71 -13.92
C VAL A 47 -7.00 22.07 -14.59
N PHE A 48 -5.76 22.50 -14.82
CA PHE A 48 -5.48 23.74 -15.55
C PHE A 48 -5.96 23.67 -17.00
N ARG A 49 -5.69 22.55 -17.69
CA ARG A 49 -6.02 22.32 -19.09
C ARG A 49 -7.50 22.01 -19.35
N ALA A 50 -8.26 21.60 -18.33
CA ALA A 50 -9.69 21.37 -18.45
C ALA A 50 -10.40 22.67 -18.86
N LYS A 51 -11.00 22.66 -20.06
CA LYS A 51 -11.67 23.82 -20.65
C LYS A 51 -13.12 24.00 -20.19
N GLN A 52 -13.74 22.95 -19.64
CA GLN A 52 -15.15 22.95 -19.22
C GLN A 52 -15.40 23.38 -17.77
N LEU A 53 -14.38 23.28 -16.92
CA LEU A 53 -14.52 23.60 -15.49
C LEU A 53 -14.51 25.12 -15.31
N GLY A 54 -15.57 25.66 -14.70
CA GLY A 54 -15.58 27.05 -14.24
C GLY A 54 -14.46 27.32 -13.22
N PRO A 55 -14.02 28.57 -13.04
CA PRO A 55 -12.92 28.91 -12.12
C PRO A 55 -13.19 28.45 -10.68
N ILE A 56 -14.45 28.46 -10.23
CA ILE A 56 -14.85 27.95 -8.90
C ILE A 56 -14.66 26.43 -8.80
N LEU A 57 -15.11 25.67 -9.80
CA LEU A 57 -14.99 24.21 -9.79
C LEU A 57 -13.52 23.75 -9.87
N LYS A 58 -12.67 24.49 -10.60
CA LYS A 58 -11.22 24.29 -10.59
C LYS A 58 -10.63 24.44 -9.19
N LEU A 59 -11.06 25.48 -8.45
CA LEU A 59 -10.60 25.71 -7.08
C LEU A 59 -11.04 24.57 -6.14
N ILE A 60 -12.29 24.12 -6.25
CA ILE A 60 -12.83 23.01 -5.45
C ILE A 60 -12.06 21.71 -5.74
N LEU A 61 -11.85 21.34 -7.01
CA LEU A 61 -11.07 20.14 -7.36
C LEU A 61 -9.63 20.24 -6.85
N PHE A 62 -9.01 21.41 -6.95
CA PHE A 62 -7.65 21.64 -6.47
C PHE A 62 -7.53 21.44 -4.96
N ILE A 63 -8.60 21.69 -4.18
CA ILE A 63 -8.64 21.47 -2.73
C ILE A 63 -9.04 20.03 -2.39
N CYS A 64 -9.96 19.41 -3.15
CA CYS A 64 -10.45 18.07 -2.88
C CYS A 64 -9.48 16.96 -3.28
N ILE A 65 -8.67 17.12 -4.34
CA ILE A 65 -7.74 16.07 -4.80
C ILE A 65 -6.53 15.84 -3.87
N PRO A 66 -5.95 16.86 -3.21
CA PRO A 66 -4.91 16.65 -2.21
C PRO A 66 -5.36 15.81 -1.01
N ALA A 67 -6.65 15.82 -0.66
CA ALA A 67 -7.17 15.10 0.50
C ALA A 67 -6.95 13.57 0.39
N PRO A 68 -7.41 12.86 -0.67
CA PRO A 68 -7.11 11.43 -0.84
C PRO A 68 -5.60 11.17 -1.00
N LEU A 69 -4.85 12.12 -1.57
CA LEU A 69 -3.40 12.01 -1.74
C LEU A 69 -2.64 12.01 -0.39
N ILE A 70 -3.14 12.72 0.62
CA ILE A 70 -2.56 12.75 1.98
C ILE A 70 -3.10 11.60 2.85
N VAL A 71 -4.39 11.27 2.70
CA VAL A 71 -5.01 10.16 3.46
C VAL A 71 -4.36 8.83 3.10
N TRP A 72 -3.95 8.65 1.85
CA TRP A 72 -3.37 7.40 1.37
C TRP A 72 -2.08 6.97 2.10
N PRO A 73 -1.05 7.83 2.26
CA PRO A 73 0.12 7.51 3.07
C PRO A 73 -0.23 7.10 4.50
N VAL A 74 -1.18 7.78 5.12
CA VAL A 74 -1.60 7.50 6.49
C VAL A 74 -2.22 6.11 6.59
N VAL A 75 -3.11 5.77 5.66
CA VAL A 75 -3.73 4.43 5.59
C VAL A 75 -2.69 3.36 5.28
N ALA A 76 -1.73 3.63 4.39
CA ALA A 76 -0.66 2.69 4.05
C ALA A 76 0.27 2.41 5.24
N ILE A 77 0.66 3.44 5.99
CA ILE A 77 1.45 3.32 7.21
C ILE A 77 0.68 2.53 8.26
N ALA A 78 -0.57 2.91 8.55
CA ALA A 78 -1.41 2.22 9.53
C ALA A 78 -1.64 0.74 9.18
N GLY A 79 -1.92 0.46 7.91
CA GLY A 79 -2.06 -0.91 7.40
C GLY A 79 -0.77 -1.71 7.52
N SER A 80 0.39 -1.09 7.30
CA SER A 80 1.70 -1.73 7.47
C SER A 80 1.93 -2.12 8.93
N PHE A 81 1.68 -1.21 9.88
CA PHE A 81 1.78 -1.51 11.31
C PHE A 81 0.84 -2.64 11.73
N LEU A 82 -0.43 -2.59 11.32
CA LEU A 82 -1.42 -3.60 11.68
C LEU A 82 -1.06 -4.96 11.06
N GLY A 83 -0.64 -4.98 9.79
CA GLY A 83 -0.21 -6.19 9.10
C GLY A 83 1.06 -6.80 9.72
N GLY A 84 2.04 -5.99 10.06
CA GLY A 84 3.26 -6.43 10.74
C GLY A 84 2.97 -7.02 12.13
N ALA A 85 2.09 -6.37 12.90
CA ALA A 85 1.67 -6.86 14.21
C ALA A 85 0.89 -8.17 14.12
N ALA A 86 -0.08 -8.26 13.19
CA ALA A 86 -0.84 -9.48 12.95
C ALA A 86 0.07 -10.63 12.51
N TYR A 87 0.98 -10.39 11.56
CA TYR A 87 1.92 -11.42 11.10
C TYR A 87 2.84 -11.90 12.23
N GLY A 88 3.37 -10.97 13.04
CA GLY A 88 4.17 -11.32 14.21
C GLY A 88 3.40 -12.17 15.24
N PHE A 89 2.11 -11.90 15.43
CA PHE A 89 1.25 -12.66 16.33
C PHE A 89 0.88 -14.05 15.80
N PHE A 90 0.57 -14.18 14.50
CA PHE A 90 0.15 -15.45 13.90
C PHE A 90 1.30 -16.36 13.47
N SER A 91 2.53 -15.84 13.34
CA SER A 91 3.70 -16.63 12.94
C SER A 91 3.92 -17.92 13.76
N PRO A 92 3.82 -17.91 15.11
CA PRO A 92 3.95 -19.13 15.91
C PRO A 92 2.84 -20.16 15.62
N ILE A 93 1.61 -19.72 15.37
CA ILE A 93 0.47 -20.59 15.07
C ILE A 93 0.69 -21.31 13.74
N PHE A 94 1.10 -20.58 12.69
CA PHE A 94 1.43 -21.19 11.40
C PHE A 94 2.55 -22.22 11.51
N ALA A 95 3.58 -21.92 12.29
CA ALA A 95 4.68 -22.84 12.51
C ALA A 95 4.22 -24.14 13.22
N THR A 96 3.22 -24.07 14.11
CA THR A 96 2.67 -25.29 14.74
C THR A 96 1.89 -26.19 13.78
N PHE A 97 1.07 -25.62 12.88
CA PHE A 97 0.33 -26.41 11.89
C PHE A 97 1.25 -27.13 10.90
N GLU A 98 2.31 -26.46 10.48
CA GLU A 98 3.28 -27.01 9.53
C GLU A 98 4.19 -28.07 10.17
N ALA A 99 4.55 -27.88 11.46
CA ALA A 99 5.25 -28.90 12.24
C ALA A 99 4.43 -30.19 12.41
N ILE A 100 3.11 -30.07 12.58
CA ILE A 100 2.19 -31.21 12.68
C ILE A 100 2.01 -31.91 11.32
N GLY A 101 1.97 -31.14 10.22
CA GLY A 101 1.76 -31.69 8.88
C GLY A 101 2.95 -32.45 8.29
N GLU A 102 4.18 -32.11 8.69
CA GLU A 102 5.36 -32.60 7.98
C GLU A 102 6.50 -33.23 8.83
N GLY A 103 6.39 -33.29 10.17
CA GLY A 103 7.26 -34.10 11.02
C GLY A 103 8.79 -34.05 10.77
N LYS A 104 9.42 -32.87 10.58
CA LYS A 104 10.90 -32.77 10.50
C LYS A 104 11.50 -31.82 11.54
N THR A 105 12.78 -32.03 11.82
CA THR A 105 13.51 -31.61 13.02
C THR A 105 14.41 -30.38 12.87
N ASN A 106 14.54 -29.75 11.69
CA ASN A 106 15.28 -28.48 11.50
C ASN A 106 14.60 -27.54 10.48
N LYS A 107 13.38 -27.11 10.81
CA LYS A 107 12.45 -26.45 9.86
C LYS A 107 12.27 -24.95 10.00
N PHE A 108 12.48 -24.40 11.19
CA PHE A 108 11.99 -23.05 11.50
C PHE A 108 12.68 -21.93 10.71
N PHE A 109 13.99 -21.99 10.49
CA PHE A 109 14.70 -20.92 9.77
C PHE A 109 14.34 -20.88 8.28
N HIS A 110 14.33 -22.03 7.61
CA HIS A 110 13.94 -22.13 6.21
C HIS A 110 12.44 -21.86 6.01
N CYS A 111 11.57 -22.40 6.87
CA CYS A 111 10.13 -22.12 6.84
C CYS A 111 9.83 -20.63 7.08
N PHE A 112 10.51 -19.99 8.04
CA PHE A 112 10.30 -18.57 8.29
C PHE A 112 10.83 -17.71 7.14
N HIS A 113 11.99 -18.04 6.60
CA HIS A 113 12.55 -17.31 5.46
C HIS A 113 11.67 -17.47 4.21
N ASP A 114 11.24 -18.67 3.87
CA ASP A 114 10.43 -18.95 2.68
C ASP A 114 8.98 -18.45 2.84
N GLY A 115 8.40 -18.61 4.03
CA GLY A 115 7.08 -18.09 4.37
C GLY A 115 7.04 -16.56 4.42
N THR A 116 8.08 -15.92 4.95
CA THR A 116 8.20 -14.46 4.96
C THR A 116 8.45 -13.95 3.54
N TRP A 117 9.31 -14.59 2.76
CA TRP A 117 9.58 -14.19 1.38
C TRP A 117 8.33 -14.26 0.50
N SER A 118 7.57 -15.36 0.57
CA SER A 118 6.31 -15.50 -0.17
C SER A 118 5.24 -14.50 0.28
N THR A 119 5.16 -14.20 1.58
CA THR A 119 4.27 -13.16 2.12
C THR A 119 4.66 -11.77 1.63
N ILE A 120 5.97 -11.46 1.59
CA ILE A 120 6.50 -10.21 1.03
C ILE A 120 6.12 -10.08 -0.43
N GLN A 121 6.38 -11.10 -1.25
CA GLN A 121 6.03 -11.10 -2.67
C GLN A 121 4.53 -10.91 -2.89
N ARG A 122 3.69 -11.61 -2.13
CA ARG A 122 2.23 -11.46 -2.21
C ARG A 122 1.76 -10.07 -1.80
N SER A 123 2.37 -9.50 -0.77
CA SER A 123 2.10 -8.12 -0.34
C SER A 123 2.47 -7.12 -1.43
N PHE A 124 3.62 -7.27 -2.09
CA PHE A 124 4.00 -6.45 -3.24
C PHE A 124 3.02 -6.58 -4.40
N THR A 125 2.56 -7.79 -4.71
CA THR A 125 1.56 -8.03 -5.75
C THR A 125 0.23 -7.34 -5.42
N ILE A 126 -0.30 -7.53 -4.20
CA ILE A 126 -1.56 -6.88 -3.77
C ILE A 126 -1.44 -5.36 -3.82
N VAL A 127 -0.36 -4.80 -3.27
CA VAL A 127 -0.12 -3.35 -3.28
C VAL A 127 0.04 -2.84 -4.71
N ARG A 128 0.69 -3.61 -5.61
CA ARG A 128 0.82 -3.24 -7.02
C ARG A 128 -0.52 -3.29 -7.74
N ASP A 129 -1.30 -4.35 -7.59
CA ASP A 129 -2.58 -4.52 -8.30
C ASP A 129 -3.59 -3.47 -7.83
N PHE A 130 -3.69 -3.23 -6.52
CA PHE A 130 -4.54 -2.18 -5.97
C PHE A 130 -4.11 -0.79 -6.45
N ARG A 131 -2.80 -0.53 -6.45
CA ARG A 131 -2.21 0.68 -7.01
C ARG A 131 -2.58 0.84 -8.49
N ASP A 132 -2.42 -0.20 -9.29
CA ASP A 132 -2.69 -0.16 -10.73
C ASP A 132 -4.16 0.09 -11.01
N CYS A 133 -5.08 -0.52 -10.25
CA CYS A 133 -6.50 -0.20 -10.29
C CYS A 133 -6.76 1.28 -9.96
N CYS A 134 -6.22 1.78 -8.85
CA CYS A 134 -6.40 3.18 -8.44
C CYS A 134 -5.86 4.14 -9.49
N PHE A 135 -4.69 3.86 -10.08
CA PHE A 135 -4.13 4.71 -11.12
C PHE A 135 -4.91 4.67 -12.41
N TYR A 136 -5.33 3.49 -12.84
CA TYR A 136 -6.14 3.37 -14.02
C TYR A 136 -7.45 4.18 -13.88
N SER A 137 -8.15 4.03 -12.75
CA SER A 137 -9.35 4.82 -12.45
C SER A 137 -9.05 6.33 -12.41
N TYR A 138 -7.97 6.74 -11.73
CA TYR A 138 -7.58 8.14 -11.64
C TYR A 138 -7.25 8.75 -13.02
N PHE A 139 -6.42 8.08 -13.83
CA PHE A 139 -6.05 8.56 -15.16
C PHE A 139 -7.27 8.60 -16.09
N SER A 140 -8.15 7.59 -16.03
CA SER A 140 -9.40 7.59 -16.80
C SER A 140 -10.28 8.79 -16.47
N ILE A 141 -10.51 9.08 -15.18
CA ILE A 141 -11.28 10.26 -14.75
C ILE A 141 -10.59 11.53 -15.24
N MET A 142 -9.27 11.60 -15.12
CA MET A 142 -8.50 12.78 -15.48
C MET A 142 -8.48 13.06 -16.98
N ASP A 143 -8.45 12.01 -17.81
CA ASP A 143 -8.55 12.10 -19.25
C ASP A 143 -9.97 12.47 -19.69
N ASP A 144 -11.01 11.92 -19.06
CA ASP A 144 -12.41 12.33 -19.32
C ASP A 144 -12.61 13.81 -19.00
N LEU A 145 -12.10 14.29 -17.86
CA LEU A 145 -12.12 15.72 -17.49
C LEU A 145 -11.37 16.60 -18.48
N ARG A 146 -10.37 16.06 -19.19
CA ARG A 146 -9.58 16.79 -20.17
C ARG A 146 -10.20 16.79 -21.57
N LEU A 147 -10.84 15.68 -21.96
CA LEU A 147 -11.33 15.42 -23.32
C LEU A 147 -12.80 15.79 -23.52
N GLN A 148 -13.60 15.91 -22.47
CA GLN A 148 -14.97 16.39 -22.64
C GLN A 148 -14.95 17.81 -23.23
N GLU A 149 -15.49 17.95 -24.44
CA GLU A 149 -15.81 19.23 -25.06
C GLU A 149 -17.25 19.62 -24.70
N PRO A 150 -17.52 20.88 -24.32
CA PRO A 150 -18.83 21.26 -23.78
C PRO A 150 -19.92 21.08 -24.86
N PRO A 151 -21.00 20.33 -24.57
CA PRO A 151 -22.05 20.04 -25.56
C PRO A 151 -22.79 21.30 -26.05
N GLU A 152 -22.70 22.40 -25.31
CA GLU A 152 -22.96 23.77 -25.75
C GLU A 152 -21.95 24.68 -25.03
N ARG A 153 -21.64 25.86 -25.56
CA ARG A 153 -20.69 26.86 -24.98
C ARG A 153 -21.08 27.42 -23.58
N LYS A 154 -21.67 26.63 -22.70
CA LYS A 154 -21.91 26.94 -21.29
C LYS A 154 -20.97 26.10 -20.44
N TYR A 155 -20.15 26.79 -19.65
CA TYR A 155 -19.34 26.18 -18.61
C TYR A 155 -20.27 25.50 -17.58
N TYR A 156 -19.83 24.39 -16.99
CA TYR A 156 -20.49 23.86 -15.80
C TYR A 156 -20.18 24.81 -14.64
N GLU A 157 -21.06 25.79 -14.45
CA GLU A 157 -21.11 26.64 -13.27
C GLU A 157 -22.08 25.97 -12.27
N ILE A 158 -21.64 25.86 -11.01
CA ILE A 158 -22.49 25.46 -9.88
C ILE A 158 -23.10 26.73 -9.31
#